data_AF-A0AAC9JN05-F1
#
_entry.id   AF-A0AAC9JN05-F1
#
_cell.length_a   1.000
_cell.length_b   1.000
_cell.length_c   1.000
_cell.angle_alpha   90.00
_cell.angle_beta   90.00
_cell.angle_gamma   90.00
#
_symmetry.space_group_name_H-M   'P 1'
#
loop_
_entity.id
_entity.type
_entity.pdbx_description
1 polymer ?
#
loop_
_entity_poly.entity_id
_entity_poly.type
_entity_poly.pdbx_seq_one_letter_code
_entity_poly.pdbx_strand_id
1 'polypeptide(L)'
;MKPFNHDIGGYAFLGLLVATAWAIPLAVFLHRDAHGSAMELPRCDEARSLDQVREALEEQGGQAVLGLFDATELRRGAIGDYRRCLAKVVTTAGEAHIGFAIGWHDRRNAIPFWTGDRLPPSPLDRANH
;
A
#
# COMPACT_ATOMS: atom_id res chain seq x y z
N MET A 1 -12.91 67.85 -5.73
CA MET A 1 -12.84 66.44 -6.17
C MET A 1 -11.45 65.91 -5.86
N LYS A 2 -11.33 64.82 -5.10
CA LYS A 2 -10.06 64.26 -4.59
C LYS A 2 -9.68 63.07 -5.49
N PRO A 3 -8.56 63.08 -6.23
CA PRO A 3 -8.21 61.95 -7.07
C PRO A 3 -7.81 60.77 -6.18
N PHE A 4 -8.54 59.67 -6.32
CA PHE A 4 -8.23 58.41 -5.67
C PHE A 4 -6.90 57.89 -6.23
N ASN A 5 -6.00 57.56 -5.31
CA ASN A 5 -4.63 57.12 -5.55
C ASN A 5 -4.63 55.76 -6.27
N HIS A 6 -4.53 55.79 -7.61
CA HIS A 6 -4.59 54.61 -8.48
C HIS A 6 -3.35 53.70 -8.33
N ASP A 7 -2.31 54.17 -7.64
CA ASP A 7 -1.02 53.50 -7.54
C ASP A 7 -0.96 52.45 -6.42
N ILE A 8 -1.80 52.56 -5.38
CA ILE A 8 -1.75 51.68 -4.20
C ILE A 8 -2.15 50.23 -4.55
N GLY A 9 -3.08 50.05 -5.49
CA GLY A 9 -3.56 48.72 -5.90
C GLY A 9 -2.50 47.90 -6.65
N GLY A 10 -1.68 48.56 -7.47
CA GLY A 10 -0.63 47.90 -8.26
C GLY A 10 0.51 47.36 -7.41
N TYR A 11 0.97 48.15 -6.42
CA TYR A 11 2.03 47.73 -5.51
C TYR A 11 1.59 46.62 -4.55
N ALA A 12 0.32 46.60 -4.13
CA ALA A 12 -0.22 45.52 -3.30
C ALA A 12 -0.27 44.18 -4.07
N PHE A 13 -0.66 44.20 -5.34
CA PHE A 13 -0.68 43.01 -6.19
C PHE A 13 0.73 42.47 -6.47
N LEU A 14 1.69 43.36 -6.73
CA LEU A 14 3.07 42.97 -7.00
C LEU A 14 3.75 42.39 -5.76
N GLY A 15 3.47 42.95 -4.57
CA GLY A 15 3.93 42.38 -3.30
C GLY A 15 3.39 40.97 -3.03
N LEU A 16 2.11 40.73 -3.35
CA LEU A 16 1.48 39.42 -3.17
C LEU A 16 2.04 38.37 -4.15
N LEU A 17 2.29 38.76 -5.41
CA LEU A 17 2.91 37.88 -6.41
C LEU A 17 4.33 37.48 -6.02
N VAL A 18 5.15 38.43 -5.58
CA VAL A 18 6.50 38.12 -5.09
C VAL A 18 6.43 37.21 -3.87
N ALA A 19 5.56 37.48 -2.89
CA ALA A 19 5.40 36.60 -1.73
C ALA A 19 5.01 35.16 -2.11
N THR A 20 4.10 34.98 -3.07
CA THR A 20 3.71 33.63 -3.55
C THR A 20 4.82 32.94 -4.36
N ALA A 21 5.62 33.68 -5.14
CA ALA A 21 6.71 33.12 -5.92
C ALA A 21 7.85 32.57 -5.05
N TRP A 22 8.06 33.14 -3.85
CA TRP A 22 9.04 32.62 -2.89
C TRP A 22 8.49 31.53 -1.96
N ALA A 23 7.17 31.43 -1.79
CA ALA A 23 6.56 30.38 -0.99
C ALA A 23 6.64 28.98 -1.64
N ILE A 24 6.57 28.92 -2.97
CA ILE A 24 6.56 27.64 -3.73
C ILE A 24 7.91 26.89 -3.63
N PRO A 25 9.09 27.53 -3.80
CA PRO A 25 10.38 26.86 -3.64
C PRO A 25 10.64 26.34 -2.21
N LEU A 26 10.18 27.08 -1.19
CA LEU A 26 10.36 26.71 0.22
C LEU A 26 9.57 25.46 0.61
N ALA A 27 8.34 25.29 0.08
CA ALA A 27 7.55 24.08 0.30
C ALA A 27 8.20 22.84 -0.32
N VAL A 28 8.87 22.98 -1.48
CA VAL A 28 9.55 21.86 -2.15
C VAL A 28 10.80 21.40 -1.39
N PHE A 29 11.55 22.33 -0.77
CA PHE A 29 12.72 21.97 0.03
C PHE A 29 12.38 21.32 1.36
N LEU A 30 11.31 21.76 2.03
CA LEU A 30 10.88 21.19 3.33
C LEU A 30 10.23 19.80 3.21
N HIS A 31 9.81 19.36 2.02
CA HIS A 31 9.30 18.01 1.82
C HIS A 31 10.37 16.97 1.45
N ARG A 32 11.61 17.40 1.22
CA ARG A 32 12.70 16.47 0.89
C ARG A 32 13.19 15.68 2.11
N ASP A 33 12.96 16.22 3.31
CA ASP A 33 13.31 15.61 4.60
C ASP A 33 12.06 15.17 5.38
N ALA A 34 10.98 14.80 4.68
CA ALA A 34 10.04 13.86 5.27
C ALA A 34 10.81 12.55 5.47
N HIS A 35 11.48 12.43 6.62
CA HIS A 35 12.04 11.19 7.11
C HIS A 35 10.92 10.16 7.06
N GLY A 36 10.88 9.40 5.96
CA GLY A 36 10.00 8.26 5.83
C GLY A 36 10.17 7.46 7.09
N SER A 37 9.06 7.19 7.78
CA SER A 37 8.98 6.26 8.89
C SER A 37 9.89 5.07 8.61
N ALA A 38 10.56 4.55 9.65
CA ALA A 38 11.40 3.35 9.54
C ALA A 38 10.74 2.37 8.58
N MET A 39 11.46 1.98 7.53
CA MET A 39 10.87 1.28 6.39
C MET A 39 10.43 -0.11 6.86
N GLU A 40 9.14 -0.23 7.15
CA GLU A 40 8.52 -1.43 7.70
C GLU A 40 7.78 -2.21 6.62
N LEU A 41 7.87 -3.54 6.68
CA LEU A 41 7.07 -4.39 5.79
C LEU A 41 5.58 -4.17 6.07
N PRO A 42 4.73 -4.20 5.02
CA PRO A 42 3.28 -4.22 5.17
C PRO A 42 2.83 -5.25 6.20
N ARG A 43 1.75 -4.95 6.92
CA ARG A 43 1.22 -5.88 7.92
C ARG A 43 0.40 -6.99 7.25
N CYS A 44 0.25 -8.12 7.95
CA CYS A 44 -0.54 -9.25 7.47
C CYS A 44 -2.03 -8.90 7.31
N ASP A 45 -2.56 -8.09 8.22
CA ASP A 45 -3.95 -7.65 8.32
C ASP A 45 -4.24 -6.36 7.53
N GLU A 46 -3.24 -5.82 6.84
CA GLU A 46 -3.39 -4.61 6.05
C GLU A 46 -4.17 -4.90 4.77
N ALA A 47 -5.18 -4.07 4.47
CA ALA A 47 -6.08 -4.28 3.32
C ALA A 47 -5.32 -4.51 2.01
N ARG A 48 -4.26 -3.72 1.77
CA ARG A 48 -3.40 -3.87 0.59
C ARG A 48 -2.74 -5.25 0.50
N SER A 49 -2.27 -5.79 1.63
CA SER A 49 -1.65 -7.13 1.66
C SER A 49 -2.68 -8.21 1.32
N LEU A 50 -3.90 -8.08 1.87
CA LEU A 50 -4.98 -9.02 1.62
C LEU A 50 -5.47 -8.97 0.16
N ASP A 51 -5.54 -7.77 -0.43
CA ASP A 51 -5.90 -7.62 -1.85
C ASP A 51 -4.87 -8.27 -2.78
N GLN A 52 -3.57 -8.09 -2.52
CA GLN A 52 -2.49 -8.71 -3.31
C GLN A 52 -2.53 -10.23 -3.21
N VAL A 53 -2.77 -10.76 -2.01
CA VAL A 53 -2.90 -12.21 -1.80
C VAL A 53 -4.16 -12.75 -2.48
N ARG A 54 -5.28 -12.03 -2.40
CA ARG A 54 -6.53 -12.41 -3.09
C ARG A 54 -6.31 -12.55 -4.59
N GLU A 55 -5.77 -11.52 -5.23
CA GLU A 55 -5.51 -11.49 -6.67
C GLU A 55 -4.65 -12.69 -7.10
N ALA A 56 -3.55 -12.94 -6.38
CA ALA A 56 -2.68 -14.08 -6.65
C ALA A 56 -3.38 -15.44 -6.47
N LEU A 57 -4.27 -15.59 -5.48
CA LEU A 57 -5.00 -16.84 -5.26
C LEU A 57 -6.04 -17.09 -6.35
N GLU A 58 -6.73 -16.04 -6.80
CA GLU A 58 -7.71 -16.13 -7.88
C GLU A 58 -7.02 -16.50 -9.21
N GLU A 59 -5.86 -15.89 -9.50
CA GLU A 59 -5.04 -16.21 -10.67
C GLU A 59 -4.51 -17.66 -10.65
N GLN A 60 -4.08 -18.16 -9.49
CA GLN A 60 -3.47 -19.48 -9.38
C GLN A 60 -4.47 -20.62 -9.27
N GLY A 61 -5.59 -20.39 -8.56
CA GLY A 61 -6.57 -21.41 -8.24
C GLY A 61 -7.79 -21.45 -9.18
N GLY A 62 -7.98 -20.42 -10.01
CA GLY A 62 -9.15 -20.31 -10.89
C GLY A 62 -10.49 -20.22 -10.15
N GLN A 63 -10.45 -19.94 -8.84
CA GLN A 63 -11.62 -19.85 -7.97
C GLN A 63 -11.72 -18.44 -7.40
N ALA A 64 -12.94 -17.89 -7.39
CA ALA A 64 -13.20 -16.62 -6.75
C ALA A 64 -13.03 -16.72 -5.23
N VAL A 65 -12.30 -15.75 -4.67
CA VAL A 65 -12.12 -15.61 -3.22
C VAL A 65 -13.22 -14.69 -2.71
N LEU A 66 -14.14 -15.26 -1.94
CA LEU A 66 -15.29 -14.56 -1.36
C LEU A 66 -14.87 -13.72 -0.14
N GLY A 67 -13.82 -14.14 0.56
CA GLY A 67 -13.30 -13.42 1.71
C GLY A 67 -11.90 -13.87 2.12
N LEU A 68 -11.12 -12.93 2.65
CA LEU A 68 -9.81 -13.17 3.23
C LEU A 68 -9.71 -12.37 4.54
N PHE A 69 -9.55 -13.06 5.66
CA PHE A 69 -9.60 -12.44 7.00
C PHE A 69 -8.77 -13.20 8.03
N ASP A 70 -8.73 -12.69 9.26
CA ASP A 70 -8.00 -13.27 10.39
C ASP A 70 -6.50 -13.48 10.10
N ALA A 71 -5.92 -12.52 9.36
CA ALA A 71 -4.53 -12.58 8.95
C ALA A 71 -3.61 -12.26 10.13
N THR A 72 -2.87 -13.27 10.60
CA THR A 72 -2.02 -13.21 11.78
C THR A 72 -0.55 -13.41 11.42
N GLU A 73 0.34 -12.68 12.08
CA GLU A 73 1.79 -12.83 11.93
C GLU A 73 2.27 -14.06 12.73
N LEU A 74 2.77 -15.08 12.03
CA LEU A 74 3.34 -16.27 12.65
C LEU A 74 4.79 -16.06 13.08
N ARG A 75 5.58 -15.34 12.26
CA ARG A 75 7.01 -15.12 12.52
C ARG A 75 7.54 -13.92 11.77
N ARG A 76 8.35 -13.12 12.47
CA ARG A 76 9.18 -12.06 11.90
C ARG A 76 10.59 -12.56 11.64
N GLY A 77 11.15 -12.27 10.46
CA GLY A 77 12.57 -12.48 10.18
C GLY A 77 13.48 -11.61 11.05
N ALA A 78 14.73 -12.03 11.21
CA ALA A 78 15.69 -11.46 12.18
C ALA A 78 16.00 -9.96 11.99
N ILE A 79 15.61 -9.33 10.88
CA ILE A 79 15.88 -7.91 10.59
C ILE A 79 14.69 -7.24 9.89
N GLY A 80 13.48 -7.80 10.02
CA GLY A 80 12.30 -7.28 9.31
C GLY A 80 12.37 -7.45 7.79
N ASP A 81 13.21 -8.37 7.30
CA ASP A 81 13.36 -8.64 5.86
C ASP A 81 12.24 -9.51 5.29
N TYR A 82 11.61 -10.29 6.16
CA TYR A 82 10.44 -11.09 5.83
C TYR A 82 9.48 -11.17 7.00
N ARG A 83 8.20 -11.38 6.69
CA ARG A 83 7.10 -11.65 7.61
C ARG A 83 6.33 -12.86 7.10
N ARG A 84 6.07 -13.85 7.94
CA ARG A 84 5.18 -14.97 7.62
C ARG A 84 3.82 -14.73 8.26
N CYS A 85 2.78 -14.93 7.48
CA CYS A 85 1.40 -14.68 7.83
C CYS A 85 0.57 -15.95 7.59
N LEU A 86 -0.49 -16.10 8.37
CA LEU A 86 -1.54 -17.11 8.18
C LEU A 86 -2.87 -16.37 8.08
N ALA A 87 -3.70 -16.68 7.09
CA ALA A 87 -5.03 -16.11 6.95
C ALA A 87 -6.07 -17.20 6.68
N LYS A 88 -7.33 -16.89 6.98
CA LYS A 88 -8.49 -17.67 6.55
C LYS A 88 -8.98 -17.15 5.22
N VAL A 89 -9.14 -18.05 4.26
CA VAL A 89 -9.71 -17.80 2.95
C VAL A 89 -11.06 -18.52 2.84
N VAL A 90 -12.05 -17.82 2.31
CA VAL A 90 -13.36 -18.37 2.01
C VAL A 90 -13.55 -18.33 0.50
N THR A 91 -13.79 -19.49 -0.10
CA THR A 91 -14.11 -19.65 -1.53
C THR A 91 -15.47 -20.31 -1.68
N THR A 92 -15.91 -20.52 -2.92
CA THR A 92 -17.13 -21.30 -3.21
C THR A 92 -17.03 -22.77 -2.79
N ALA A 93 -15.80 -23.30 -2.64
CA ALA A 93 -15.56 -24.68 -2.21
C ALA A 93 -15.58 -24.83 -0.68
N GLY A 94 -15.42 -23.74 0.07
CA GLY A 94 -15.43 -23.73 1.54
C GLY A 94 -14.42 -22.78 2.14
N GLU A 95 -14.20 -22.94 3.44
CA GLU A 95 -13.19 -22.19 4.21
C GLU A 95 -11.90 -23.01 4.38
N ALA A 96 -10.75 -22.37 4.18
CA ALA A 96 -9.44 -22.96 4.39
C ALA A 96 -8.48 -21.95 5.04
N HIS A 97 -7.39 -22.45 5.63
CA HIS A 97 -6.27 -21.61 6.06
C HIS A 97 -5.19 -21.61 4.99
N ILE A 98 -4.59 -20.45 4.73
CA ILE A 98 -3.49 -20.31 3.80
C ILE A 98 -2.31 -19.60 4.45
N GLY A 99 -1.10 -20.11 4.18
CA GLY A 99 0.13 -19.42 4.52
C GLY A 99 0.55 -18.45 3.42
N PHE A 100 0.99 -17.26 3.81
CA PHE A 100 1.68 -16.35 2.89
C PHE A 100 2.83 -15.64 3.59
N ALA A 101 3.75 -15.09 2.81
CA ALA A 101 4.89 -14.34 3.29
C ALA A 101 4.99 -13.00 2.54
N ILE A 102 5.39 -11.98 3.28
CA ILE A 102 5.68 -10.64 2.78
C ILE A 102 7.17 -10.40 2.98
N GLY A 103 7.87 -9.94 1.95
CA GLY A 103 9.30 -9.64 2.04
C GLY A 103 9.67 -8.46 1.17
N TRP A 104 10.95 -8.05 1.19
CA TRP A 104 11.45 -7.00 0.31
C TRP A 104 11.96 -7.56 -1.00
N HIS A 105 11.43 -7.05 -2.11
CA HIS A 105 12.04 -7.24 -3.42
C HIS A 105 13.23 -6.29 -3.56
N ASP A 106 13.02 -5.02 -3.20
CA ASP A 106 14.06 -4.01 -3.06
C ASP A 106 13.83 -3.20 -1.77
N ARG A 107 14.65 -3.47 -0.77
CA ARG A 107 14.59 -2.79 0.54
C ARG A 107 15.00 -1.32 0.46
N ARG A 108 15.80 -0.89 -0.52
CA ARG A 108 16.22 0.52 -0.61
C ARG A 108 15.09 1.40 -1.15
N ASN A 109 14.26 0.82 -2.01
CA ASN A 109 13.15 1.50 -2.67
C ASN A 109 11.78 1.19 -2.04
N ALA A 110 11.75 0.52 -0.88
CA ALA A 110 10.52 0.10 -0.20
C ALA A 110 9.57 -0.73 -1.09
N ILE A 111 10.11 -1.62 -1.94
CA ILE A 111 9.31 -2.45 -2.85
C ILE A 111 9.10 -3.82 -2.19
N PRO A 112 7.92 -4.12 -1.64
CA PRO A 112 7.62 -5.43 -1.09
C PRO A 112 7.25 -6.45 -2.19
N PHE A 113 7.33 -7.73 -1.85
CA PHE A 113 6.71 -8.84 -2.59
C PHE A 113 5.84 -9.68 -1.65
N TRP A 114 4.89 -10.41 -2.26
CA TRP A 114 4.06 -11.41 -1.59
C TRP A 114 4.30 -12.77 -2.25
N THR A 115 4.30 -13.82 -1.45
CA THR A 115 4.38 -15.22 -1.92
C THR A 115 3.59 -16.10 -0.96
N GLY A 116 3.00 -17.20 -1.42
CA GLY A 116 2.15 -18.00 -0.54
C GLY A 116 1.74 -19.33 -1.13
N ASP A 117 0.96 -20.05 -0.33
CA ASP A 117 0.39 -21.34 -0.67
C ASP A 117 -0.69 -21.20 -1.74
N ARG A 118 -0.85 -22.25 -2.56
CA ARG A 118 -1.95 -22.35 -3.52
C ARG A 118 -3.23 -22.77 -2.81
N LEU A 119 -4.37 -22.36 -3.37
CA LEU A 119 -5.66 -22.89 -2.95
C LEU A 119 -5.72 -24.41 -3.21
N PRO A 120 -6.27 -25.20 -2.28
CA PRO A 120 -6.56 -26.60 -2.57
C PRO A 120 -7.56 -26.71 -3.73
N PRO A 121 -7.45 -27.74 -4.59
CA PRO A 121 -8.33 -27.91 -5.75
C PRO A 121 -9.79 -28.08 -5.31
N SER A 122 -10.73 -27.52 -6.09
CA SER A 122 -12.16 -27.63 -5.75
C SER A 122 -12.62 -29.09 -5.84
N PRO A 123 -13.71 -29.45 -5.13
CA PRO A 123 -14.41 -30.70 -5.36
C PRO A 123 -14.86 -30.89 -6.82
N LEU A 124 -15.15 -29.79 -7.53
CA LEU A 124 -15.52 -29.80 -8.96
C LEU A 124 -14.34 -30.18 -9.87
N ASP A 125 -13.11 -29.74 -9.54
CA ASP A 125 -11.90 -30.14 -10.26
C ASP A 125 -11.55 -31.61 -10.03
N ARG A 126 -11.81 -32.14 -8.82
CA ARG A 126 -11.60 -33.57 -8.52
C ARG A 126 -12.58 -34.50 -9.23
N ALA A 127 -13.76 -34.02 -9.59
CA ALA A 127 -14.77 -34.85 -10.26
C ALA A 127 -14.48 -35.07 -11.75
N ASN A 128 -13.54 -34.30 -12.33
CA ASN A 128 -13.16 -34.34 -13.75
C ASN A 128 -11.80 -35.01 -14.01
N HIS A 129 -11.22 -35.68 -13.00
CA HIS A 129 -10.02 -36.51 -13.10
C HIS A 129 -10.30 -37.93 -12.60
#